data_AF-A0A2P2KBC2-F1
#
_entry.id   AF-A0A2P2KBC2-F1
#
_cell.length_a   1.000
_cell.length_b   1.000
_cell.length_c   1.000
_cell.angle_alpha   90.00
_cell.angle_beta   90.00
_cell.angle_gamma   90.00
#
_symmetry.space_group_name_H-M   'P 1'
#
loop_
_entity.id
_entity.type
_entity.pdbx_description
1 polymer ?
#
loop_
_entity_poly.entity_id
_entity_poly.type
_entity_poly.pdbx_seq_one_letter_code
_entity_poly.pdbx_strand_id
1 'polypeptide(L)'
;MVWVPALQTLVTPGHIFDIPITCILLATGMDAQVSYAFHSERKLHPEKFKNQLVNQSTYAKLGCTQGWFAASLFHPSSRNIAHLAQVKIMRGHNQPWENLHIPNSIRSIVCLNLPSFSGGLNPWGTPNSRKKRDRKFTPPYVDDKLLEIVGFRDAWHGLVLLAPNGHGTRLAQAHRIRFEFHKGAADHTYMRIDGEPWKQPLPEDDETVVVEVSPLGQVNMLATYDCRSKSIHDRSSLSHHEGDNEDSNDEEDSVQGDKWRKFGAADTFKIPDGVDISHLS
;
A
#
# COMPACT_ATOMS: atom_id res chain seq x y z
N MET A 1 -22.91 -8.00 -5.99
CA MET A 1 -21.98 -7.30 -6.90
C MET A 1 -21.57 -6.01 -6.23
N VAL A 2 -20.31 -5.64 -6.36
CA VAL A 2 -19.72 -4.44 -5.78
C VAL A 2 -19.15 -3.61 -6.91
N TRP A 3 -19.37 -2.30 -6.86
CA TRP A 3 -18.85 -1.40 -7.86
C TRP A 3 -17.46 -0.91 -7.43
N VAL A 4 -16.49 -1.00 -8.33
CA VAL A 4 -15.10 -0.59 -8.06
C VAL A 4 -14.66 0.40 -9.14
N PRO A 5 -14.08 1.57 -8.78
CA PRO A 5 -13.46 2.48 -9.74
C PRO A 5 -12.39 1.75 -10.55
N ALA A 6 -12.45 1.90 -11.88
CA ALA A 6 -11.31 1.64 -12.73
C ALA A 6 -10.45 2.90 -12.74
N LEU A 7 -9.16 2.73 -12.44
CA LEU A 7 -8.19 3.81 -12.49
C LEU A 7 -7.46 3.79 -13.84
N GLN A 8 -6.73 4.86 -14.12
CA GLN A 8 -5.71 4.91 -15.15
C GLN A 8 -4.44 5.51 -14.52
N THR A 9 -3.29 5.05 -15.00
CA THR A 9 -2.00 5.63 -14.66
C THR A 9 -1.41 6.24 -15.92
N LEU A 10 -1.24 7.56 -15.94
CA LEU A 10 -0.65 8.28 -17.06
C LEU A 10 0.77 8.69 -16.70
N VAL A 11 1.72 8.45 -17.62
CA VAL A 11 3.13 8.88 -17.49
C VAL A 11 3.43 9.89 -18.59
N THR A 12 4.03 11.03 -18.25
CA THR A 12 4.44 12.07 -19.23
C THR A 12 5.81 12.64 -18.88
N PRO A 13 6.66 13.05 -19.84
CA PRO A 13 6.50 12.89 -21.29
C PRO A 13 6.78 11.45 -21.73
N GLY A 14 6.08 11.00 -22.77
CA GLY A 14 6.12 9.61 -23.21
C GLY A 14 5.05 8.77 -22.52
N HIS A 15 4.00 8.45 -23.28
CA HIS A 15 2.89 7.59 -22.91
C HIS A 15 3.37 6.13 -22.71
N ILE A 16 4.22 5.87 -21.71
CA ILE A 16 4.77 4.52 -21.44
C ILE A 16 3.63 3.56 -21.09
N PHE A 17 2.57 4.06 -20.46
CA PHE A 17 1.35 3.31 -20.16
C PHE A 17 0.12 4.16 -20.45
N ASP A 18 -0.47 4.04 -21.65
CA ASP A 18 -1.86 4.44 -21.93
C ASP A 18 -2.80 3.22 -21.78
N ILE A 19 -2.51 2.35 -20.82
CA ILE A 19 -3.32 1.16 -20.61
C ILE A 19 -4.37 1.50 -19.55
N PRO A 20 -5.67 1.33 -19.82
CA PRO A 20 -6.71 1.36 -18.81
C PRO A 20 -6.60 0.10 -17.93
N ILE A 21 -5.51 -0.01 -17.18
CA ILE A 21 -5.31 -1.04 -16.18
C ILE A 21 -6.26 -0.66 -15.06
N THR A 22 -7.10 -1.59 -14.65
CA THR A 22 -7.89 -1.42 -13.42
C THR A 22 -6.93 -1.45 -12.24
N CYS A 23 -6.19 -0.35 -12.00
CA CYS A 23 -5.15 -0.31 -10.98
C CYS A 23 -5.81 -0.57 -9.63
N ILE A 24 -5.50 -1.69 -9.02
CA ILE A 24 -5.86 -1.97 -7.62
C ILE A 24 -4.85 -1.26 -6.71
N LEU A 25 -3.61 -1.16 -7.17
CA LEU A 25 -2.45 -0.75 -6.39
C LEU A 25 -1.38 -0.07 -7.25
N LEU A 26 -0.91 1.09 -6.82
CA LEU A 26 0.36 1.67 -7.28
C LEU A 26 1.32 1.79 -6.08
N ALA A 27 2.56 1.33 -6.23
CA ALA A 27 3.62 1.52 -5.25
C ALA A 27 4.85 2.14 -5.89
N THR A 28 5.54 3.03 -5.16
CA THR A 28 6.80 3.64 -5.58
C THR A 28 7.79 3.70 -4.42
N GLY A 29 9.08 3.71 -4.74
CA GLY A 29 10.19 3.74 -3.78
C GLY A 29 10.64 2.34 -3.36
N MET A 30 11.03 2.20 -2.09
CA MET A 30 11.77 1.01 -1.63
C MET A 30 10.99 -0.31 -1.79
N ASP A 31 9.65 -0.29 -1.63
CA ASP A 31 8.80 -1.47 -1.86
C ASP A 31 8.83 -1.97 -3.30
N ALA A 32 8.77 -1.04 -4.25
CA ALA A 32 8.85 -1.36 -5.65
C ALA A 32 10.26 -1.85 -6.03
N GLN A 33 11.31 -1.37 -5.37
CA GLN A 33 12.69 -1.77 -5.63
C GLN A 33 12.95 -3.26 -5.33
N VAL A 34 12.50 -3.74 -4.17
CA VAL A 34 12.62 -5.18 -3.86
C VAL A 34 11.70 -6.01 -4.73
N SER A 35 10.49 -5.53 -5.00
CA SER A 35 9.58 -6.19 -5.93
C SER A 35 10.22 -6.36 -7.30
N TYR A 36 10.90 -5.34 -7.81
CA TYR A 36 11.64 -5.39 -9.08
C TYR A 36 12.80 -6.40 -9.06
N ALA A 37 13.61 -6.40 -8.00
CA ALA A 37 14.73 -7.33 -7.89
C ALA A 37 14.26 -8.79 -7.79
N PHE A 38 13.20 -9.04 -7.01
CA PHE A 38 12.58 -10.36 -6.94
C PHE A 38 12.04 -10.80 -8.30
N HIS A 39 11.34 -9.93 -9.02
CA HIS A 39 10.83 -10.23 -10.37
C HIS A 39 11.95 -10.51 -11.37
N SER A 40 13.04 -9.75 -11.30
CA SER A 40 14.21 -9.91 -12.17
C SER A 40 14.93 -11.24 -11.91
N GLU A 41 15.15 -11.58 -10.64
CA GLU A 41 15.74 -12.86 -10.25
C GLU A 41 14.85 -14.03 -10.69
N ARG A 42 13.53 -13.90 -10.52
CA ARG A 42 12.56 -14.92 -10.97
C ARG A 42 12.55 -15.11 -12.48
N LYS A 43 12.70 -14.03 -13.25
CA LYS A 43 12.80 -14.10 -14.71
C LYS A 43 14.11 -14.75 -15.16
N LEU A 44 15.22 -14.50 -14.45
CA LEU A 44 16.52 -15.06 -14.78
C LEU A 44 16.65 -16.53 -14.37
N HIS A 45 16.02 -16.93 -13.26
CA HIS A 45 16.15 -18.25 -12.65
C HIS A 45 14.79 -18.90 -12.31
N PRO A 46 13.87 -19.08 -13.28
CA PRO A 46 12.51 -19.56 -13.01
C PRO A 46 12.47 -20.92 -12.32
N GLU A 47 13.50 -21.75 -12.50
CA GLU A 47 13.65 -23.05 -11.84
C GLU A 47 13.70 -22.96 -10.31
N LYS A 48 14.21 -21.86 -9.76
CA LYS A 48 14.33 -21.64 -8.30
C LYS A 48 13.01 -21.23 -7.65
N PHE A 49 12.02 -20.77 -8.41
CA PHE A 49 10.81 -20.12 -7.88
C PHE A 49 9.54 -20.98 -7.92
N LYS A 50 9.71 -22.31 -7.95
CA LYS A 50 8.60 -23.28 -8.02
C LYS A 50 7.89 -23.51 -6.69
N ASN A 51 8.50 -23.09 -5.57
CA ASN A 51 8.00 -23.35 -4.22
C ASN A 51 7.66 -22.05 -3.49
N GLN A 52 6.48 -21.98 -2.86
CA GLN A 52 5.99 -20.77 -2.19
C GLN A 52 6.92 -20.31 -1.04
N LEU A 53 7.39 -21.24 -0.20
CA LEU A 53 8.31 -20.91 0.90
C LEU A 53 9.66 -20.37 0.40
N VAL A 54 10.18 -20.94 -0.69
CA VAL A 54 11.42 -20.48 -1.31
C VAL A 54 11.23 -19.08 -1.90
N ASN A 55 10.08 -18.81 -2.52
CA ASN A 55 9.73 -17.49 -3.04
C ASN A 55 9.68 -16.45 -1.91
N GLN A 56 9.04 -16.80 -0.79
CA GLN A 56 8.92 -15.91 0.37
C GLN A 56 10.27 -15.65 1.05
N SER A 57 11.06 -16.69 1.27
CA SER A 57 12.41 -16.55 1.83
C SER A 57 13.32 -15.72 0.93
N THR A 58 13.24 -15.91 -0.39
CA THR A 58 14.00 -15.12 -1.36
C THR A 58 13.57 -13.65 -1.33
N TYR A 59 12.28 -13.36 -1.24
CA TYR A 59 11.76 -12.00 -1.12
C TYR A 59 12.25 -11.32 0.18
N ALA A 60 12.18 -12.03 1.31
CA ALA A 60 12.68 -11.55 2.60
C ALA A 60 14.19 -11.27 2.55
N LYS A 61 14.98 -12.20 1.97
CA LYS A 61 16.42 -12.06 1.80
C LYS A 61 16.76 -10.83 0.96
N LEU A 62 16.06 -10.61 -0.16
CA LEU A 62 16.25 -9.43 -1.01
C LEU A 62 15.94 -8.13 -0.25
N GLY A 63 14.87 -8.11 0.56
CA GLY A 63 14.56 -7.03 1.49
C GLY A 63 15.69 -6.72 2.47
N CYS A 64 16.28 -7.74 3.08
CA CYS A 64 17.44 -7.57 3.96
C CYS A 64 18.67 -7.04 3.20
N THR A 65 19.01 -7.63 2.04
CA THR A 65 20.23 -7.27 1.30
C THR A 65 20.17 -5.90 0.65
N GLN A 66 18.99 -5.40 0.30
CA GLN A 66 18.81 -4.03 -0.20
C GLN A 66 18.75 -2.99 0.91
N GLY A 67 19.02 -3.40 2.14
CA GLY A 67 19.05 -2.52 3.30
C GLY A 67 17.66 -2.06 3.74
N TRP A 68 16.57 -2.72 3.34
CA TRP A 68 15.22 -2.28 3.73
C TRP A 68 14.98 -2.41 5.24
N PHE A 69 15.57 -3.43 5.86
CA PHE A 69 15.55 -3.57 7.33
C PHE A 69 16.58 -2.67 8.05
N ALA A 70 17.52 -2.07 7.31
CA ALA A 70 18.54 -1.17 7.85
C ALA A 70 18.57 0.16 7.08
N ALA A 71 17.40 0.62 6.64
CA ALA A 71 17.31 1.69 5.66
C ALA A 71 17.77 3.04 6.24
N SER A 72 17.71 3.23 7.56
CA SER A 72 18.34 4.37 8.27
C SER A 72 19.86 4.44 8.09
N LEU A 73 20.52 3.32 7.83
CA LEU A 73 21.98 3.23 7.74
C LEU A 73 22.47 3.15 6.28
N PHE A 74 21.73 2.48 5.41
CA PHE A 74 22.20 2.15 4.05
C PHE A 74 21.41 2.80 2.93
N HIS A 75 20.25 3.41 3.21
CA HIS A 75 19.47 4.08 2.18
C HIS A 75 19.83 5.57 2.14
N PRO A 76 20.45 6.06 1.05
CA PRO A 76 20.78 7.48 0.93
C PRO A 76 19.52 8.33 1.03
N SER A 77 19.57 9.41 1.82
CA SER A 77 18.45 10.36 1.93
C SER A 77 18.10 10.96 0.56
N SER A 78 19.08 11.12 -0.33
CA SER A 78 18.87 11.62 -1.71
C SER A 78 17.97 10.73 -2.57
N ARG A 79 17.86 9.43 -2.26
CA ARG A 79 16.98 8.50 -2.96
C ARG A 79 15.58 8.40 -2.34
N ASN A 80 15.29 9.21 -1.32
CA ASN A 80 14.00 9.20 -0.66
C ASN A 80 12.93 9.81 -1.60
N ILE A 81 11.74 9.20 -1.65
CA ILE A 81 10.62 9.66 -2.46
C ILE A 81 10.28 11.14 -2.23
N ALA A 82 10.42 11.65 -1.00
CA ALA A 82 10.20 13.06 -0.65
C ALA A 82 11.20 14.03 -1.30
N HIS A 83 12.38 13.53 -1.68
CA HIS A 83 13.40 14.29 -2.42
C HIS A 83 13.34 14.03 -3.93
N LEU A 84 12.84 12.87 -4.35
CA LEU A 84 12.74 12.50 -5.77
C LEU A 84 11.53 13.14 -6.46
N ALA A 85 10.41 13.35 -5.75
CA ALA A 85 9.17 13.83 -6.34
C ALA A 85 8.39 14.79 -5.44
N GLN A 86 7.81 15.81 -6.07
CA GLN A 86 6.70 16.56 -5.50
C GLN A 86 5.42 15.74 -5.68
N VAL A 87 4.78 15.40 -4.57
CA VAL A 87 3.49 14.68 -4.59
C VAL A 87 2.36 15.69 -4.49
N LYS A 88 1.38 15.59 -5.39
CA LYS A 88 0.16 16.39 -5.41
C LYS A 88 -1.06 15.49 -5.37
N ILE A 89 -2.12 15.96 -4.72
CA ILE A 89 -3.39 15.26 -4.63
C ILE A 89 -4.55 16.18 -4.99
N MET A 90 -5.65 15.58 -5.45
CA MET A 90 -6.90 16.28 -5.70
C MET A 90 -8.01 15.58 -4.91
N ARG A 91 -8.55 16.26 -3.90
CA ARG A 91 -9.51 15.65 -2.95
C ARG A 91 -10.93 15.53 -3.49
N GLY A 92 -11.29 16.29 -4.51
CA GLY A 92 -12.59 16.22 -5.19
C GLY A 92 -12.46 16.59 -6.67
N HIS A 93 -13.43 16.17 -7.48
CA HIS A 93 -13.37 16.31 -8.95
C HIS A 93 -13.10 17.73 -9.47
N ASN A 94 -13.58 18.76 -8.75
CA ASN A 94 -13.45 20.18 -9.13
C ASN A 94 -12.61 20.98 -8.12
N GLN A 95 -11.78 20.32 -7.32
CA GLN A 95 -10.88 20.98 -6.38
C GLN A 95 -9.50 21.19 -6.99
N PRO A 96 -8.76 22.23 -6.58
CA PRO A 96 -7.40 22.44 -7.07
C PRO A 96 -6.48 21.31 -6.60
N TRP A 97 -5.38 21.11 -7.32
CA TRP A 97 -4.28 20.27 -6.86
C TRP A 97 -3.65 20.88 -5.61
N GLU A 98 -3.48 20.06 -4.58
CA GLU A 98 -2.83 20.42 -3.32
C GLU A 98 -1.50 19.66 -3.20
N ASN A 99 -0.45 20.33 -2.72
CA ASN A 99 0.80 19.65 -2.38
C ASN A 99 0.57 18.73 -1.18
N LEU A 100 0.86 17.44 -1.35
CA LEU A 100 0.84 16.47 -0.26
C LEU A 100 2.19 16.51 0.46
N HIS A 101 2.17 16.87 1.75
CA HIS A 101 3.37 16.80 2.56
C HIS A 101 3.75 15.34 2.85
N ILE A 102 4.92 14.93 2.36
CA ILE A 102 5.50 13.61 2.63
C ILE A 102 6.58 13.75 3.69
N PRO A 103 6.44 13.13 4.88
CA PRO A 103 7.50 13.16 5.88
C PRO A 103 8.78 12.52 5.34
N ASN A 104 9.94 13.11 5.62
CA ASN A 104 11.26 12.59 5.18
C ASN A 104 11.58 11.17 5.68
N SER A 105 10.83 10.65 6.64
CA SER A 105 10.96 9.26 7.10
C SER A 105 10.28 8.25 6.17
N ILE A 106 9.36 8.69 5.31
CA ILE A 106 8.67 7.83 4.34
C ILE A 106 9.61 7.54 3.18
N ARG A 107 9.82 6.26 2.87
CA ARG A 107 10.67 5.78 1.77
C ARG A 107 9.89 5.08 0.66
N SER A 108 8.63 4.76 0.93
CA SER A 108 7.73 4.19 -0.06
C SER A 108 6.33 4.70 0.13
N ILE A 109 5.64 4.97 -0.98
CA ILE A 109 4.23 5.38 -1.02
C ILE A 109 3.46 4.30 -1.77
N VAL A 110 2.32 3.95 -1.23
CA VAL A 110 1.39 2.96 -1.75
C VAL A 110 0.01 3.60 -1.87
N CYS A 111 -0.54 3.62 -3.07
CA CYS A 111 -1.89 4.08 -3.38
C CYS A 111 -2.79 2.88 -3.59
N LEU A 112 -3.86 2.79 -2.81
CA LEU A 112 -4.81 1.68 -2.81
C LEU A 112 -6.15 2.16 -3.36
N ASN A 113 -6.78 1.31 -4.15
CA ASN A 113 -8.18 1.46 -4.61
C ASN A 113 -9.11 0.42 -3.96
N LEU A 114 -8.53 -0.59 -3.30
CA LEU A 114 -9.26 -1.63 -2.58
C LEU A 114 -8.69 -1.77 -1.16
N PRO A 115 -9.54 -2.12 -0.18
CA PRO A 115 -9.14 -2.20 1.23
C PRO A 115 -8.24 -3.39 1.58
N SER A 116 -7.96 -4.29 0.61
CA SER A 116 -7.07 -5.44 0.81
C SER A 116 -5.89 -5.42 -0.15
N PHE A 117 -4.70 -5.67 0.40
CA PHE A 117 -3.41 -5.68 -0.28
C PHE A 117 -2.68 -7.01 -0.09
N SER A 118 -1.88 -7.41 -1.08
CA SER A 118 -0.83 -8.45 -1.01
C SER A 118 -1.13 -9.64 -0.09
N GLY A 119 -2.12 -10.46 -0.46
CA GLY A 119 -2.46 -11.68 0.28
C GLY A 119 -3.43 -11.48 1.45
N GLY A 120 -4.02 -10.30 1.62
CA GLY A 120 -5.10 -10.03 2.58
C GLY A 120 -4.77 -9.01 3.68
N LEU A 121 -3.62 -8.32 3.58
CA LEU A 121 -3.21 -7.25 4.49
C LEU A 121 -4.04 -5.99 4.26
N ASN A 122 -4.11 -5.09 5.25
CA ASN A 122 -4.77 -3.79 5.12
C ASN A 122 -3.83 -2.65 5.54
N PRO A 123 -3.06 -2.08 4.59
CA PRO A 123 -2.15 -0.97 4.86
C PRO A 123 -2.84 0.28 5.41
N TRP A 124 -4.10 0.51 5.03
CA TRP A 124 -4.88 1.65 5.51
C TRP A 124 -5.38 1.44 6.94
N GLY A 125 -5.67 0.19 7.33
CA GLY A 125 -6.27 -0.15 8.62
C GLY A 125 -7.67 0.43 8.79
N THR A 126 -8.06 0.66 10.05
CA THR A 126 -9.33 1.32 10.42
C THR A 126 -9.00 2.64 11.12
N PRO A 127 -9.24 3.80 10.49
CA PRO A 127 -9.05 5.10 11.15
C PRO A 127 -9.89 5.20 12.41
N ASN A 128 -9.30 5.67 13.51
CA ASN A 128 -10.00 5.86 14.77
C ASN A 128 -10.42 7.32 14.93
N SER A 129 -11.71 7.61 14.80
CA SER A 129 -12.28 8.97 14.88
C SER A 129 -11.99 9.68 16.23
N ARG A 130 -11.70 8.93 17.30
CA ARG A 130 -11.29 9.50 18.60
C ARG A 130 -9.89 10.13 18.52
N LYS A 131 -9.00 9.64 17.65
CA LYS A 131 -7.65 10.20 17.43
C LYS A 131 -7.73 11.42 16.53
N LYS A 132 -7.32 12.59 17.04
CA LYS A 132 -7.34 13.88 16.30
C LYS A 132 -6.72 13.79 14.89
N ARG A 133 -5.64 13.03 14.72
CA ARG A 133 -4.94 12.81 13.44
C ARG A 133 -5.75 12.03 12.41
N ASP A 134 -6.66 11.17 12.86
CA ASP A 134 -7.44 10.25 12.05
C ASP A 134 -8.86 10.79 11.78
N ARG A 135 -9.30 11.86 12.46
CA ARG A 135 -10.63 12.50 12.27
C ARG A 135 -10.96 12.93 10.84
N LYS A 136 -9.93 13.18 10.03
CA LYS A 136 -10.07 13.60 8.63
C LYS A 136 -10.16 12.44 7.64
N PHE A 137 -9.99 11.20 8.12
CA PHE A 137 -9.94 10.00 7.30
C PHE A 137 -11.19 9.16 7.52
N THR A 138 -11.67 8.56 6.43
CA THR A 138 -12.78 7.63 6.45
C THR A 138 -12.26 6.19 6.39
N PRO A 139 -13.05 5.21 6.84
CA PRO A 139 -12.84 3.83 6.46
C PRO A 139 -12.71 3.70 4.93
N PRO A 140 -11.96 2.71 4.44
CA PRO A 140 -11.77 2.53 3.01
C PRO A 140 -13.04 1.90 2.41
N TYR A 141 -13.60 2.56 1.40
CA TYR A 141 -14.75 2.04 0.66
C TYR A 141 -14.37 1.82 -0.79
N VAL A 142 -15.01 0.84 -1.41
CA VAL A 142 -14.71 0.50 -2.80
C VAL A 142 -15.43 1.37 -3.81
N ASP A 143 -16.43 2.15 -3.42
CA ASP A 143 -17.29 2.94 -4.30
C ASP A 143 -17.35 4.43 -3.94
N ASP A 144 -16.53 4.89 -2.98
CA ASP A 144 -16.40 6.30 -2.60
C ASP A 144 -15.52 7.12 -3.57
N LYS A 145 -14.85 6.44 -4.51
CA LYS A 145 -13.95 7.01 -5.52
C LYS A 145 -12.69 7.67 -4.92
N LEU A 146 -12.31 7.27 -3.72
CA LEU A 146 -11.10 7.73 -3.05
C LEU A 146 -9.99 6.69 -3.20
N LEU A 147 -8.76 7.21 -3.27
CA LEU A 147 -7.52 6.46 -3.15
C LEU A 147 -7.01 6.59 -1.73
N GLU A 148 -6.74 5.47 -1.07
CA GLU A 148 -5.99 5.46 0.18
C GLU A 148 -4.49 5.56 -0.08
N ILE A 149 -3.88 6.66 0.33
CA ILE A 149 -2.45 6.93 0.13
C ILE A 149 -1.73 6.67 1.46
N VAL A 150 -0.89 5.62 1.46
CA VAL A 150 -0.18 5.12 2.64
C VAL A 150 1.33 5.20 2.43
N GLY A 151 2.05 5.62 3.46
CA GLY A 151 3.51 5.69 3.47
C GLY A 151 4.16 4.63 4.37
N PHE A 152 5.28 4.08 3.93
CA PHE A 152 6.13 3.16 4.68
C PHE A 152 7.53 3.74 4.90
N ARG A 153 8.12 3.44 6.05
CA ARG A 153 9.43 3.99 6.46
C ARG A 153 10.57 3.03 6.12
N ASP A 154 10.31 1.74 6.34
CA ASP A 154 11.25 0.64 6.24
C ASP A 154 10.47 -0.69 6.28
N ALA A 155 11.19 -1.81 6.28
CA ALA A 155 10.59 -3.14 6.19
C ALA A 155 9.92 -3.51 7.51
N TRP A 156 10.45 -3.02 8.64
CA TRP A 156 9.83 -3.17 9.96
C TRP A 156 8.44 -2.54 9.99
N HIS A 157 8.29 -1.35 9.42
CA HIS A 157 6.99 -0.71 9.29
C HIS A 157 6.05 -1.50 8.36
N GLY A 158 6.58 -2.20 7.36
CA GLY A 158 5.80 -3.14 6.54
C GLY A 158 5.34 -4.38 7.31
N LEU A 159 6.18 -4.94 8.19
CA LEU A 159 5.85 -6.10 9.01
C LEU A 159 4.75 -5.83 10.03
N VAL A 160 4.58 -4.58 10.46
CA VAL A 160 3.47 -4.18 11.34
C VAL A 160 2.13 -4.61 10.76
N LEU A 161 1.96 -4.67 9.43
CA LEU A 161 0.73 -5.10 8.78
C LEU A 161 0.31 -6.55 9.10
N LEU A 162 1.22 -7.39 9.63
CA LEU A 162 0.90 -8.74 10.10
C LEU A 162 0.15 -8.74 11.43
N ALA A 163 0.24 -7.66 12.20
CA ALA A 163 -0.51 -7.49 13.45
C ALA A 163 -1.97 -7.09 13.17
N PRO A 164 -2.95 -7.51 14.01
CA PRO A 164 -4.38 -7.27 13.79
C PRO A 164 -4.77 -5.80 13.53
N ASN A 165 -4.06 -4.85 14.13
CA ASN A 165 -4.31 -3.40 14.02
C ASN A 165 -3.16 -2.65 13.35
N GLY A 166 -2.23 -3.37 12.73
CA GLY A 166 -1.10 -2.78 12.06
C GLY A 166 -1.50 -2.09 10.78
N HIS A 167 -0.98 -0.87 10.58
CA HIS A 167 -1.24 -0.07 9.39
C HIS A 167 -0.01 0.79 9.08
N GLY A 168 0.12 1.22 7.83
CA GLY A 168 1.14 2.19 7.43
C GLY A 168 0.79 3.62 7.86
N THR A 169 1.64 4.58 7.50
CA THR A 169 1.34 6.00 7.77
C THR A 169 0.26 6.47 6.81
N ARG A 170 -0.93 6.85 7.29
CA ARG A 170 -1.99 7.44 6.46
C ARG A 170 -1.57 8.86 6.02
N LEU A 171 -1.34 9.04 4.73
CA LEU A 171 -0.91 10.32 4.17
C LEU A 171 -2.11 11.15 3.70
N ALA A 172 -2.99 10.53 2.89
CA ALA A 172 -4.17 11.19 2.34
C ALA A 172 -5.23 10.19 1.87
N GLN A 173 -6.47 10.67 1.73
CA GLN A 173 -7.47 10.13 0.83
C GLN A 173 -7.76 11.18 -0.24
N ALA A 174 -7.79 10.78 -1.51
CA ALA A 174 -7.92 11.69 -2.65
C ALA A 174 -8.52 11.00 -3.88
N HIS A 175 -9.18 11.76 -4.76
CA HIS A 175 -9.68 11.24 -6.04
C HIS A 175 -8.56 11.01 -7.06
N ARG A 176 -7.53 11.88 -7.03
CA ARG A 176 -6.36 11.78 -7.91
C ARG A 176 -5.09 12.03 -7.13
N ILE A 177 -4.00 11.43 -7.59
CA ILE A 177 -2.65 11.67 -7.10
C ILE A 177 -1.70 11.82 -8.29
N ARG A 178 -0.73 12.73 -8.14
CA ARG A 178 0.30 12.99 -9.13
C ARG A 178 1.67 13.00 -8.45
N PHE A 179 2.62 12.29 -9.03
CA PHE A 179 4.04 12.33 -8.68
C PHE A 179 4.77 13.13 -9.75
N GLU A 180 5.32 14.29 -9.41
CA GLU A 180 6.12 15.12 -10.30
C GLU A 180 7.59 14.95 -9.93
N PHE A 181 8.31 14.14 -10.71
CA PHE A 181 9.72 13.82 -10.44
C PHE A 181 10.63 14.93 -10.94
N HIS A 182 11.61 15.30 -10.11
CA HIS A 182 12.53 16.40 -10.38
C HIS A 182 13.82 15.93 -11.06
N LYS A 183 14.39 16.81 -11.89
CA LYS A 183 15.68 16.62 -12.56
C LYS A 183 16.81 16.36 -11.56
N GLY A 184 17.72 15.46 -11.93
CA GLY A 184 19.00 15.27 -11.24
C GLY A 184 18.91 14.63 -9.85
N ALA A 185 17.72 14.21 -9.42
CA ALA A 185 17.53 13.56 -8.13
C ALA A 185 17.98 12.09 -8.15
N ALA A 186 17.76 11.39 -9.26
CA ALA A 186 18.29 10.06 -9.60
C ALA A 186 18.10 9.80 -11.10
N ASP A 187 18.74 8.75 -11.61
CA ASP A 187 18.59 8.25 -13.00
C ASP A 187 17.27 7.50 -13.21
N HIS A 188 16.78 6.79 -12.19
CA HIS A 188 15.50 6.11 -12.21
C HIS A 188 14.87 6.02 -10.82
N THR A 189 13.57 5.74 -10.79
CA THR A 189 12.85 5.27 -9.60
C THR A 189 12.24 3.90 -9.86
N TYR A 190 11.92 3.17 -8.80
CA TYR A 190 11.23 1.88 -8.91
C TYR A 190 9.74 2.10 -8.68
N MET A 191 8.94 1.52 -9.58
CA MET A 191 7.50 1.57 -9.49
C MET A 191 6.91 0.17 -9.66
N ARG A 192 5.70 -0.03 -9.14
CA ARG A 192 4.97 -1.29 -9.22
C ARG A 192 3.49 -1.00 -9.35
N ILE A 193 2.84 -1.67 -10.29
CA ILE A 193 1.41 -1.58 -10.53
C ILE A 193 0.82 -2.98 -10.55
N ASP A 194 -0.17 -3.26 -9.70
CA ASP A 194 -0.87 -4.56 -9.63
C ASP A 194 0.01 -5.82 -9.62
N GLY A 195 1.25 -5.71 -9.11
CA GLY A 195 2.21 -6.81 -9.03
C GLY A 195 3.28 -6.83 -10.11
N GLU A 196 3.20 -5.96 -11.11
CA GLU A 196 4.23 -5.79 -12.15
C GLU A 196 5.15 -4.62 -11.81
N PRO A 197 6.41 -4.87 -11.41
CA PRO A 197 7.38 -3.84 -11.11
C PRO A 197 8.19 -3.43 -12.35
N TRP A 198 8.56 -2.16 -12.44
CA TRP A 198 9.45 -1.61 -13.48
C TRP A 198 10.40 -0.54 -12.91
N LYS A 199 11.46 -0.25 -13.67
CA LYS A 199 12.31 0.93 -13.45
C LYS A 199 11.73 2.07 -14.28
N GLN A 200 11.21 3.09 -13.62
CA GLN A 200 10.73 4.31 -14.25
C GLN A 200 11.91 5.25 -14.46
N PRO A 201 12.29 5.56 -15.71
CA PRO A 201 13.30 6.59 -15.99
C PRO A 201 12.86 7.94 -15.41
N LEU A 202 13.82 8.67 -14.84
CA LEU A 202 13.64 10.02 -14.34
C LEU A 202 14.27 11.02 -15.33
N PRO A 203 13.85 12.30 -15.32
CA PRO A 203 14.29 13.24 -16.32
C PRO A 203 15.78 13.58 -16.17
N GLU A 204 16.52 13.48 -17.27
CA GLU A 204 17.92 13.91 -17.37
C GLU A 204 18.02 15.41 -17.72
N ASP A 205 17.03 15.95 -18.44
CA ASP A 205 16.96 17.34 -18.91
C ASP A 205 15.91 18.17 -18.13
N ASP A 206 15.54 19.37 -18.61
CA ASP A 206 14.58 20.27 -17.94
C ASP A 206 13.11 19.78 -18.03
N GLU A 207 12.88 18.57 -18.57
CA GLU A 207 11.57 17.94 -18.60
C GLU A 207 11.18 17.42 -17.21
N THR A 208 9.89 17.43 -16.87
CA THR A 208 9.38 16.84 -15.63
C THR A 208 8.68 15.53 -15.97
N VAL A 209 9.10 14.42 -15.36
CA VAL A 209 8.36 13.17 -15.46
C VAL A 209 7.22 13.21 -14.46
N VAL A 210 6.00 13.06 -14.96
CA VAL A 210 4.77 13.08 -14.17
C VAL A 210 4.12 11.72 -14.25
N VAL A 211 3.79 11.14 -13.10
CA VAL A 211 2.95 9.94 -12.99
C VAL A 211 1.65 10.31 -12.29
N GLU A 212 0.54 10.24 -13.00
CA GLU A 212 -0.79 10.57 -12.48
C GLU A 212 -1.67 9.32 -12.39
N VAL A 213 -2.29 9.11 -11.23
CA VAL A 213 -3.36 8.12 -11.05
C VAL A 213 -4.68 8.86 -10.94
N SER A 214 -5.62 8.51 -11.81
CA SER A 214 -6.94 9.12 -11.86
C SER A 214 -8.04 8.10 -12.16
N PRO A 215 -9.30 8.37 -11.78
CA PRO A 215 -10.42 7.52 -12.15
C PRO A 215 -10.69 7.62 -13.66
N LEU A 216 -10.87 6.47 -14.31
CA LEU A 216 -11.22 6.35 -15.72
C LEU A 216 -12.64 5.81 -15.92
N GLY A 217 -13.11 4.94 -15.02
CA GLY A 217 -14.43 4.32 -15.15
C GLY A 217 -14.85 3.56 -13.91
N GLN A 218 -15.78 2.63 -14.08
CA GLN A 218 -16.27 1.77 -13.00
C GLN A 218 -16.48 0.36 -13.53
N VAL A 219 -16.06 -0.63 -12.75
CA VAL A 219 -16.25 -2.05 -13.06
C VAL A 219 -17.13 -2.71 -12.01
N ASN A 220 -17.86 -3.73 -12.45
CA ASN A 220 -18.66 -4.57 -11.58
C ASN A 220 -17.87 -5.80 -11.16
N MET A 221 -17.69 -5.98 -9.85
CA MET A 221 -16.99 -7.12 -9.29
C MET A 221 -17.95 -8.03 -8.52
N LEU A 222 -17.76 -9.34 -8.63
CA LEU A 222 -18.44 -10.30 -7.76
C LEU A 222 -17.77 -10.25 -6.38
N ALA A 223 -18.57 -10.15 -5.33
CA ALA A 223 -18.09 -10.16 -3.95
C ALA A 223 -18.83 -11.26 -3.19
N THR A 224 -18.09 -11.94 -2.32
CA THR A 224 -18.65 -12.87 -1.34
C THR A 224 -19.30 -12.10 -0.19
N TYR A 225 -20.16 -12.76 0.58
CA TYR A 225 -20.89 -12.15 1.69
C TYR A 225 -19.96 -11.55 2.75
N ASP A 226 -18.85 -12.24 3.08
CA ASP A 226 -17.86 -11.79 4.09
C ASP A 226 -16.70 -10.97 3.49
N CYS A 227 -16.93 -10.29 2.37
CA CYS A 227 -15.88 -9.51 1.74
C CYS A 227 -15.47 -8.30 2.60
N ARG A 228 -14.17 -8.06 2.75
CA ARG A 228 -13.66 -6.85 3.41
C ARG A 228 -13.97 -5.57 2.64
N SER A 229 -14.19 -5.70 1.34
CA SER A 229 -14.59 -4.61 0.44
C SER A 229 -16.02 -4.19 0.73
N LYS A 230 -16.17 -3.09 1.47
CA LYS A 230 -17.47 -2.51 1.81
C LYS A 230 -17.82 -1.37 0.86
N SER A 231 -19.12 -1.27 0.57
CA SER A 231 -19.71 -0.10 -0.08
C SER A 231 -20.05 0.96 0.95
N ILE A 232 -19.92 2.23 0.61
CA ILE A 232 -20.38 3.36 1.44
C ILE A 232 -21.89 3.32 1.68
N HIS A 233 -22.65 2.64 0.81
CA HIS A 233 -24.10 2.50 0.89
C HIS A 233 -24.55 1.27 1.69
N ASP A 234 -23.62 0.44 2.16
CA ASP A 234 -23.96 -0.74 2.94
C ASP A 234 -24.45 -0.33 4.34
N ARG A 235 -25.72 -0.59 4.65
CA ARG A 235 -26.41 -0.16 5.88
C ARG A 235 -25.82 -0.77 7.15
N SER A 236 -25.04 -1.85 7.04
CA SER A 236 -24.31 -2.45 8.17
C SER A 236 -23.26 -1.51 8.78
N SER A 237 -22.73 -0.56 7.99
CA SER A 237 -21.69 0.41 8.41
C SER A 237 -22.21 1.50 9.36
N LEU A 238 -23.52 1.69 9.46
CA LEU A 238 -24.15 2.70 10.32
C LEU A 238 -24.38 2.20 11.76
N SER A 239 -24.27 0.89 12.02
CA SER A 239 -24.69 0.29 13.30
C SER A 239 -23.57 0.02 14.32
N HIS A 240 -22.29 0.17 13.95
CA HIS A 240 -21.17 -0.10 14.86
C HIS A 240 -20.58 1.14 15.56
N HIS A 241 -21.16 2.32 15.37
CA HIS A 241 -20.61 3.56 15.97
C HIS A 241 -21.34 4.06 17.22
N GLU A 242 -22.39 3.39 17.69
CA GLU A 242 -23.11 3.77 18.92
C GLU A 242 -23.06 2.72 20.05
N GLY A 243 -22.29 1.63 19.91
CA GLY A 243 -22.33 0.49 20.83
C GLY A 243 -21.16 0.28 21.80
N ASP A 244 -19.96 0.79 21.52
CA ASP A 244 -18.78 0.51 22.37
C ASP A 244 -18.66 1.56 23.50
N ASN A 245 -19.68 1.56 24.36
CA ASN A 245 -19.61 1.99 25.75
C ASN A 245 -19.54 0.72 26.59
N GLU A 246 -18.34 0.30 26.98
CA GLU A 246 -18.17 -0.41 28.24
C GLU A 246 -16.72 -0.28 28.71
N ASP A 247 -16.61 0.10 29.98
CA ASP A 247 -15.38 0.32 30.73
C ASP A 247 -14.56 -0.96 30.84
N SER A 248 -13.26 -0.75 31.03
CA SER A 248 -12.27 -1.78 31.36
C SER A 248 -12.77 -2.70 32.48
N ASN A 249 -12.65 -4.02 32.26
CA ASN A 249 -12.18 -4.97 33.28
C ASN A 249 -11.70 -6.24 32.59
N ASP A 250 -10.53 -6.70 33.01
CA ASP A 250 -10.00 -8.02 32.76
C ASP A 250 -11.02 -9.08 33.19
N GLU A 251 -11.34 -10.04 32.33
CA GLU A 251 -11.40 -11.47 32.68
C GLU A 251 -11.19 -12.30 31.40
N GLU A 252 -10.32 -13.30 31.52
CA GLU A 252 -10.11 -14.35 30.53
C GLU A 252 -11.41 -15.13 30.35
N ASP A 253 -11.89 -15.26 29.11
CA ASP A 253 -12.80 -16.35 28.80
C ASP A 253 -12.43 -17.03 27.48
N SER A 254 -12.04 -18.29 27.63
CA SER A 254 -11.62 -19.21 26.59
C SER A 254 -12.83 -19.71 25.82
N VAL A 255 -13.15 -19.08 24.68
CA VAL A 255 -14.07 -19.66 23.71
C VAL A 255 -13.29 -20.10 22.48
N GLN A 256 -13.02 -21.40 22.45
CA GLN A 256 -12.47 -22.15 21.34
C GLN A 256 -13.48 -22.17 20.19
N GLY A 257 -13.48 -21.09 19.38
CA GLY A 257 -14.24 -20.96 18.15
C GLY A 257 -13.38 -21.28 16.93
N ASP A 258 -13.90 -22.13 16.05
CA ASP A 258 -13.24 -22.80 14.93
C ASP A 258 -12.13 -22.05 14.17
N LYS A 259 -11.05 -22.78 13.91
CA LYS A 259 -9.86 -22.33 13.18
C LYS A 259 -10.18 -22.22 11.68
N TRP A 260 -10.77 -21.10 11.25
CA TRP A 260 -11.05 -20.83 9.84
C TRP A 260 -9.76 -20.61 9.06
N ARG A 261 -9.48 -21.50 8.10
CA ARG A 261 -8.34 -21.39 7.17
C ARG A 261 -8.58 -20.20 6.23
N LYS A 262 -7.83 -19.12 6.42
CA LYS A 262 -7.85 -17.92 5.57
C LYS A 262 -7.09 -18.26 4.29
N PHE A 263 -7.79 -18.34 3.16
CA PHE A 263 -7.15 -18.54 1.86
C PHE A 263 -6.59 -17.21 1.35
N GLY A 264 -5.41 -16.84 1.85
CA GLY A 264 -4.63 -15.71 1.37
C GLY A 264 -3.15 -15.95 1.62
N ALA A 265 -2.28 -15.48 0.70
CA ALA A 265 -0.84 -15.64 0.84
C ALA A 265 -0.26 -15.00 2.12
N ALA A 266 -1.01 -14.14 2.82
CA ALA A 266 -0.63 -13.54 4.10
C ALA A 266 -0.61 -14.55 5.26
N ASP A 267 -1.43 -15.61 5.23
CA ASP A 267 -1.42 -16.63 6.29
C ASP A 267 -0.10 -17.40 6.34
N THR A 268 0.63 -17.48 5.23
CA THR A 268 1.96 -18.08 5.17
C THR A 268 3.04 -17.23 5.87
N PHE A 269 2.77 -15.95 6.17
CA PHE A 269 3.69 -15.05 6.88
C PHE A 269 3.39 -14.91 8.37
N LYS A 270 2.35 -15.59 8.88
CA LYS A 270 2.07 -15.57 10.32
C LYS A 270 3.14 -16.37 11.06
N ILE A 271 3.77 -15.74 12.04
CA ILE A 271 4.60 -16.44 13.02
C ILE A 271 3.66 -17.40 13.79
N PRO A 272 4.02 -18.68 13.97
CA PRO A 272 3.21 -19.61 14.73
C PRO A 272 2.94 -19.08 16.14
N ASP A 273 1.73 -19.26 16.64
CA ASP A 273 1.40 -18.96 18.03
C ASP A 273 2.36 -19.73 18.95
N GLY A 274 3.22 -19.03 19.70
CA GLY A 274 4.20 -19.62 20.61
C GLY A 274 5.65 -19.12 20.49
N VAL A 275 5.97 -18.19 19.58
CA VAL A 275 7.30 -17.57 19.55
C VAL A 275 7.32 -16.31 20.42
N ASP A 276 8.00 -16.40 21.57
CA ASP A 276 8.24 -15.25 22.44
C ASP A 276 9.29 -14.31 21.81
N ILE A 277 8.86 -13.07 21.52
CA ILE A 277 9.66 -12.03 20.87
C ILE A 277 10.34 -11.13 21.92
N SER A 278 10.25 -11.47 23.21
CA SER A 278 10.85 -10.70 24.32
C SER A 278 12.38 -10.61 24.29
N HIS A 279 13.05 -11.34 23.40
CA HIS A 279 14.52 -11.41 23.33
C HIS A 279 15.16 -10.72 22.12
N LEU A 280 14.39 -9.98 21.30
CA LEU A 280 14.96 -9.17 20.20
C LEU A 280 14.96 -7.69 20.60
N SER A 281 15.93 -7.30 21.44
CA SER A 281 16.30 -5.91 21.71
C SER A 281 17.76 -5.64 21.37
#